data_AF-A0A7W1JT14-F1
#
_entry.id   AF-A0A7W1JT14-F1
#
_cell.length_a   1.000
_cell.length_b   1.000
_cell.length_c   1.000
_cell.angle_alpha   90.00
_cell.angle_beta   90.00
_cell.angle_gamma   90.00
#
_symmetry.space_group_name_H-M   'P 1'
#
loop_
_entity.id
_entity.type
_entity.pdbx_description
1 polymer ?
#
loop_
_entity_poly.entity_id
_entity_poly.type
_entity_poly.pdbx_seq_one_letter_code
_entity_poly.pdbx_strand_id
1 'polypeptide(L)' 'MRRTGLVLLALLIAAVGPGIGGASASRSSGTASPRTPDFNGDEYADLVLAAPVESVNGDEAAGAVNVIYGSSGGLMA' A
#
# COMPACT_ATOMS: atom_id res chain seq x y z
N MET A 1 -13.82 -9.22 -30.66
CA MET A 1 -14.84 -8.36 -30.03
C MET A 1 -15.78 -9.21 -29.20
N ARG A 2 -15.54 -9.32 -27.88
CA ARG A 2 -16.51 -9.89 -26.93
C ARG A 2 -16.63 -8.93 -25.76
N ARG A 3 -17.53 -7.97 -25.93
CA ARG A 3 -17.95 -7.02 -24.90
C ARG A 3 -18.89 -7.76 -23.96
N THR A 4 -18.44 -8.21 -22.80
CA THR A 4 -19.33 -8.66 -21.72
C THR A 4 -18.52 -8.91 -20.46
N GLY A 5 -18.79 -8.12 -19.42
CA GLY A 5 -18.21 -8.34 -18.10
C GLY A 5 -18.20 -7.07 -17.25
N LEU A 6 -19.37 -6.45 -17.03
CA LEU A 6 -19.55 -5.58 -15.88
C LEU A 6 -19.34 -6.47 -14.63
N VAL A 7 -18.22 -6.32 -13.93
CA VAL A 7 -18.02 -6.99 -12.63
C VAL A 7 -17.95 -5.92 -11.56
N LEU A 8 -19.08 -5.73 -10.89
CA LEU A 8 -19.22 -4.97 -9.65
C LEU A 8 -18.36 -5.65 -8.58
N LEU A 9 -17.29 -5.01 -8.13
CA LEU A 9 -16.56 -5.45 -6.94
C LEU A 9 -17.15 -4.74 -5.71
N ALA A 10 -18.11 -5.40 -5.05
CA ALA A 10 -18.57 -5.00 -3.73
C ALA A 10 -17.57 -5.47 -2.67
N LEU A 11 -16.97 -4.52 -1.93
CA LEU A 11 -16.11 -4.81 -0.78
C LEU A 11 -16.99 -5.22 0.42
N LEU A 12 -17.22 -6.52 0.61
CA LEU A 12 -17.91 -7.05 1.78
C LEU A 12 -16.92 -7.17 2.95
N ILE A 13 -16.95 -6.22 3.88
CA ILE A 13 -16.17 -6.32 5.12
C ILE A 13 -17.02 -7.11 6.13
N ALA A 14 -16.66 -8.37 6.36
CA ALA A 14 -17.14 -9.15 7.49
C ALA A 14 -15.96 -9.90 8.12
N ALA A 15 -15.30 -9.25 9.08
CA ALA A 15 -14.32 -9.90 9.93
C ALA A 15 -15.06 -10.73 11.00
N VAL A 16 -15.06 -12.06 10.84
CA VAL A 16 -15.43 -12.99 11.91
C VAL A 16 -14.37 -12.90 12.99
N GLY A 17 -14.75 -12.42 14.17
CA GLY A 17 -13.86 -12.38 15.33
C GLY A 17 -13.66 -13.76 15.94
N PRO A 18 -12.57 -13.94 16.69
CA PRO A 18 -12.58 -14.77 17.87
C PRO A 18 -12.33 -13.87 19.07
N GLY A 19 -13.30 -13.83 19.99
CA GLY A 19 -13.02 -13.33 21.32
C GLY A 19 -12.03 -14.27 22.00
N ILE A 20 -10.88 -13.76 22.44
CA ILE A 20 -10.16 -14.23 23.63
C ILE A 20 -9.33 -13.09 24.22
N GLY A 21 -9.46 -12.88 25.53
CA GLY A 21 -8.42 -12.31 26.38
C GLY A 21 -8.32 -10.79 26.40
N GLY A 22 -8.84 -10.17 27.46
CA GLY A 22 -8.62 -8.77 27.76
C GLY A 22 -7.13 -8.45 27.91
N ALA A 23 -6.65 -7.54 27.08
CA ALA A 23 -5.59 -6.63 27.43
C ALA A 23 -6.07 -5.26 26.94
N SER A 24 -6.47 -4.39 27.86
CA SER A 24 -6.49 -2.96 27.58
C SER A 24 -5.05 -2.56 27.31
N ALA A 25 -4.60 -2.71 26.06
CA ALA A 25 -3.36 -2.12 25.62
C ALA A 25 -3.56 -0.62 25.80
N SER A 26 -2.96 -0.07 26.86
CA SER A 26 -2.79 1.37 27.01
C SER A 26 -2.18 1.83 25.70
N ARG A 27 -3.02 2.42 24.82
CA ARG A 27 -2.52 3.09 23.64
C ARG A 27 -1.76 4.27 24.21
N SER A 28 -0.46 4.09 24.37
CA SER A 28 0.43 5.23 24.55
C SER A 28 0.15 6.10 23.34
N SER A 29 -0.58 7.19 23.55
CA SER A 29 -0.60 8.33 22.64
C SER A 29 0.77 9.00 22.72
N GLY A 30 1.82 8.22 22.46
CA GLY A 30 3.04 8.79 21.94
C GLY A 30 2.61 9.52 20.68
N THR A 31 3.03 10.76 20.55
CA THR A 31 3.07 11.43 19.27
C THR A 31 4.03 10.63 18.39
N ALA A 32 3.57 9.48 17.87
CA ALA A 32 4.21 8.86 16.74
C ALA A 32 4.03 9.89 15.64
N SER A 33 5.07 10.70 15.43
CA SER A 33 5.19 11.43 14.18
C SER A 33 4.92 10.38 13.11
N PRO A 34 3.92 10.54 12.23
CA PRO A 34 3.72 9.62 11.13
C PRO A 34 5.07 9.56 10.43
N ARG A 35 5.79 8.44 10.59
CA ARG A 35 7.06 8.28 9.91
C ARG A 35 6.64 8.11 8.46
N THR A 36 6.84 9.16 7.68
CA THR A 36 6.69 9.07 6.23
C THR A 36 7.59 7.94 5.77
N PRO A 37 7.10 7.08 4.85
CA PRO A 37 7.93 6.00 4.32
C PRO A 37 9.21 6.61 3.75
N ASP A 38 10.34 6.09 4.19
CA ASP A 38 11.70 6.44 3.78
C ASP A 38 12.43 5.10 3.73
N PHE A 39 12.53 4.54 2.53
CA PHE A 39 13.02 3.18 2.29
C PHE A 39 14.54 3.16 2.10
N ASN A 40 15.14 4.28 1.69
CA ASN A 40 16.57 4.38 1.42
C ASN A 40 17.36 5.06 2.56
N GLY A 41 16.68 5.64 3.54
CA GLY A 41 17.26 6.26 4.73
C GLY A 41 17.81 7.66 4.50
N ASP A 42 17.31 8.39 3.50
CA ASP A 42 17.84 9.70 3.11
C ASP A 42 17.14 10.90 3.77
N GLU A 43 16.26 10.63 4.74
CA GLU A 43 15.44 11.60 5.47
C GLU A 43 14.35 12.29 4.62
N TYR A 44 14.17 11.89 3.35
CA TYR A 44 13.07 12.34 2.52
C TYR A 44 11.96 11.27 2.44
N ALA A 45 10.73 11.74 2.23
CA ALA A 45 9.58 10.85 2.10
C ALA A 45 9.51 10.25 0.68
N ASP A 46 9.36 8.94 0.62
CA ASP A 46 9.19 8.15 -0.59
C ASP A 46 7.71 7.88 -0.90
N LEU A 47 7.41 7.52 -2.15
CA LEU A 47 6.08 7.13 -2.60
C LEU A 47 6.08 5.72 -3.21
N VAL A 48 5.12 4.89 -2.80
CA VAL A 48 4.92 3.53 -3.34
C VAL A 48 3.63 3.45 -4.13
N LEU A 49 3.70 2.90 -5.34
CA LEU A 49 2.58 2.71 -6.24
C LEU A 49 2.49 1.24 -6.67
N ALA A 50 1.30 0.64 -6.53
CA ALA A 50 1.03 -0.70 -7.03
C ALA A 50 0.57 -0.65 -8.49
N ALA A 51 1.19 -1.48 -9.34
CA ALA A 51 0.84 -1.67 -10.73
C ALA A 51 0.49 -3.15 -10.97
N PRO A 52 -0.68 -3.63 -10.52
CA PRO A 52 -0.99 -5.06 -10.46
C PRO A 52 -1.16 -5.75 -11.83
N VAL A 53 -1.25 -4.97 -12.91
CA VAL A 53 -1.41 -5.47 -14.29
C VAL A 53 -0.22 -5.13 -15.19
N GLU A 54 0.89 -4.67 -14.61
CA GLU A 54 2.11 -4.40 -15.37
C GLU A 54 2.70 -5.69 -15.94
N SER A 55 3.03 -5.67 -17.23
CA SER A 55 3.74 -6.76 -17.89
C SER A 55 5.25 -6.60 -17.68
N VAL A 56 5.91 -7.63 -17.18
CA VAL A 56 7.34 -7.59 -16.83
C VAL A 56 8.05 -8.71 -17.57
N ASN A 57 9.12 -8.39 -18.31
CA ASN A 57 9.92 -9.38 -19.08
C ASN A 57 9.11 -10.28 -20.04
N GLY A 58 7.97 -9.81 -20.54
CA GLY A 58 7.08 -10.57 -21.42
C GLY A 58 6.04 -11.41 -20.70
N ASP A 59 6.04 -11.43 -19.36
CA ASP A 59 4.97 -12.02 -18.56
C ASP A 59 3.82 -11.02 -18.39
N GLU A 60 2.71 -11.32 -19.05
CA GLU A 60 1.51 -10.47 -19.04
C GLU A 60 0.89 -10.40 -17.63
N ALA A 61 0.63 -9.18 -17.16
CA ALA A 61 0.03 -8.91 -15.85
C ALA A 61 0.77 -9.58 -14.67
N ALA A 62 2.10 -9.67 -14.74
CA ALA A 62 2.95 -10.12 -13.63
C ALA A 62 2.78 -9.24 -12.38
N GLY A 63 2.47 -7.96 -12.60
CA GLY A 63 2.34 -6.96 -11.56
C GLY A 63 3.68 -6.42 -11.12
N ALA A 64 3.68 -5.17 -10.66
CA ALA A 64 4.86 -4.50 -10.15
C ALA A 64 4.53 -3.54 -9.01
N VAL A 65 5.58 -3.13 -8.31
CA VAL A 65 5.55 -2.07 -7.30
C VAL A 65 6.62 -1.06 -7.68
N ASN A 66 6.21 0.19 -7.88
CA ASN A 66 7.08 1.30 -8.20
C ASN A 66 7.35 2.11 -6.94
N VAL A 67 8.62 2.40 -6.67
CA VAL A 67 9.07 3.27 -5.57
C VAL A 67 9.67 4.52 -6.19
N ILE A 68 9.13 5.68 -5.82
CA ILE A 68 9.63 7.00 -6.21
C ILE A 68 10.32 7.58 -4.98
N TYR A 69 11.63 7.79 -5.07
CA TYR A 69 12.41 8.33 -3.97
C TYR A 69 12.16 9.83 -3.80
N GLY A 70 12.09 10.25 -2.54
CA GLY A 70 12.05 11.65 -2.17
C GLY A 70 13.38 12.36 -2.42
N SER A 71 13.35 13.68 -2.35
CA SER A 71 14.54 14.53 -2.35
C SER A 71 14.22 15.89 -1.75
N SER A 72 15.24 16.74 -1.61
CA SER A 72 15.06 18.16 -1.25
C SER A 72 14.18 18.94 -2.22
N GLY A 73 14.05 18.48 -3.46
CA GLY A 73 13.15 19.05 -4.46
C GLY A 73 11.74 18.43 -4.48
N GLY A 74 11.46 17.46 -3.59
CA GLY A 74 10.23 16.67 -3.58
C GLY A 74 10.38 15.32 -4.31
N LEU A 75 9.24 14.73 -4.68
CA LEU A 75 9.19 13.47 -5.42
C LEU A 75 9.69 13.69 -6.87
N MET A 76 10.74 12.97 -7.28
CA MET A 76 11.28 13.02 -8.64
C MET A 76 11.03 11.66 -9.31
N ALA A 77 10.11 11.62 -10.27
CA ALA A 77 9.73 10.42 -11.03
C ALA A 77 10.16 10.52 -12.50
#